data_AF-A0A6C0GS06-F1
#
_entry.id   AF-A0A6C0GS06-F1
#
_cell.length_a   1.000
_cell.length_b   1.000
_cell.length_c   1.000
_cell.angle_alpha   90.00
_cell.angle_beta   90.00
_cell.angle_gamma   90.00
#
_symmetry.space_group_name_H-M   'P 1'
#
loop_
_entity.id
_entity.type
_entity.pdbx_description
1 polymer ?
#
loop_
_entity_poly.entity_id
_entity_poly.type
_entity_poly.pdbx_seq_one_letter_code
_entity_poly.pdbx_strand_id
1 'polypeptide(L)'
;MTNINGTLYFTAQNAQGQPCLWKSNGTTESTVLIKAIEAKNLTLFKGSVYFSANENYTTGYEIWKTDGTPAGTVKVLNVPWQPLEDIFGYGISRAKIVLKATDNLLYFTANNDFLKFELWRTDGTSTGAFKLKDVELYFDRTILRVDADFISEGNTLYFSAVYGVFKTDGSLSGTTTLFPNQDPYKHVKLHTIINGTIYLSRWDEETDKKGYNVYKKDIALATVVPVARLFAENID
;
A
#
# COMPACT_ATOMS: atom_id res chain seq x y z
N MET A 1 -9.35 -10.82 3.01
CA MET A 1 -10.76 -10.83 2.55
C MET A 1 -11.29 -9.41 2.66
N THR A 2 -12.20 -9.02 1.78
CA THR A 2 -12.76 -7.66 1.75
C THR A 2 -14.24 -7.76 1.37
N ASN A 3 -15.13 -7.15 2.15
CA ASN A 3 -16.52 -6.98 1.74
C ASN A 3 -16.61 -5.76 0.83
N ILE A 4 -17.20 -5.96 -0.35
CA ILE A 4 -17.32 -4.96 -1.40
C ILE A 4 -18.77 -4.99 -1.86
N ASN A 5 -19.55 -3.97 -1.45
CA ASN A 5 -20.96 -3.82 -1.79
C ASN A 5 -21.80 -5.07 -1.50
N GLY A 6 -21.61 -5.69 -0.33
CA GLY A 6 -22.36 -6.89 0.09
C GLY A 6 -21.83 -8.21 -0.49
N THR A 7 -20.84 -8.17 -1.39
CA THR A 7 -20.11 -9.36 -1.85
C THR A 7 -18.76 -9.45 -1.15
N LEU A 8 -18.52 -10.57 -0.48
CA LEU A 8 -17.24 -10.88 0.13
C LEU A 8 -16.29 -11.47 -0.92
N TYR A 9 -15.13 -10.84 -1.11
CA TYR A 9 -14.02 -11.37 -1.90
C TYR A 9 -12.92 -11.89 -0.98
N PHE A 10 -12.44 -13.10 -1.24
CA PHE A 10 -11.46 -13.75 -0.37
C PHE A 10 -10.61 -14.78 -1.13
N THR A 11 -9.44 -15.08 -0.54
CA THR A 11 -8.54 -16.11 -1.05
C THR A 11 -8.64 -17.34 -0.16
N ALA A 12 -8.91 -18.50 -0.76
CA ALA A 12 -9.01 -19.78 -0.07
C ALA A 12 -8.52 -20.90 -0.98
N GLN A 13 -8.11 -22.02 -0.39
CA GLN A 13 -7.66 -23.18 -1.15
C GLN A 13 -8.84 -23.88 -1.83
N ASN A 14 -8.63 -24.37 -3.06
CA ASN A 14 -9.55 -25.30 -3.71
C ASN A 14 -9.37 -26.74 -3.17
N ALA A 15 -10.12 -27.69 -3.71
CA ALA A 15 -10.05 -29.11 -3.31
C ALA A 15 -8.65 -29.73 -3.48
N GLN A 16 -7.81 -29.16 -4.34
CA GLN A 16 -6.43 -29.58 -4.60
C GLN A 16 -5.40 -28.83 -3.73
N GLY A 17 -5.83 -27.97 -2.79
CA GLY A 17 -4.93 -27.19 -1.94
C GLY A 17 -4.34 -25.94 -2.61
N GLN A 18 -4.76 -25.60 -3.83
CA GLN A 18 -4.24 -24.43 -4.56
C GLN A 18 -4.96 -23.15 -4.11
N PRO A 19 -4.23 -22.05 -3.80
CA PRO A 19 -4.84 -20.79 -3.42
C PRO A 19 -5.61 -20.18 -4.61
N CYS A 20 -6.87 -19.83 -4.37
CA CYS A 20 -7.77 -19.30 -5.38
C CYS A 20 -8.52 -18.07 -4.88
N LEU A 21 -8.91 -17.18 -5.80
CA LEU A 21 -9.82 -16.07 -5.53
C LEU A 21 -11.26 -16.54 -5.66
N TRP A 22 -12.06 -16.24 -4.64
CA TRP A 22 -13.47 -16.57 -4.53
C TRP A 22 -14.30 -15.32 -4.24
N LYS A 23 -15.60 -15.40 -4.54
CA LYS A 23 -16.61 -14.47 -4.02
C LYS A 23 -17.75 -15.22 -3.33
N SER A 24 -18.43 -14.55 -2.40
CA SER A 24 -19.64 -15.05 -1.73
C SER A 24 -20.52 -13.90 -1.26
N ASN A 25 -21.84 -14.08 -1.24
CA ASN A 25 -22.78 -13.19 -0.55
C ASN A 25 -23.22 -13.74 0.82
N GLY A 26 -22.60 -14.83 1.29
CA GLY A 26 -22.96 -15.53 2.52
C GLY A 26 -23.73 -16.83 2.31
N THR A 27 -24.04 -17.21 1.07
CA THR A 27 -24.69 -18.50 0.74
C THR A 27 -23.73 -19.44 0.01
N THR A 28 -23.93 -20.75 0.16
CA THR A 28 -23.16 -21.77 -0.57
C THR A 28 -23.29 -21.59 -2.09
N GLU A 29 -24.49 -21.31 -2.59
CA GLU A 29 -24.76 -21.12 -4.02
C GLU A 29 -24.02 -19.90 -4.61
N SER A 30 -23.90 -18.82 -3.84
CA SER A 30 -23.14 -17.64 -4.26
C SER A 30 -21.63 -17.80 -4.14
N THR A 31 -21.17 -18.86 -3.46
CA THR A 31 -19.75 -19.07 -3.18
C THR A 31 -19.10 -19.71 -4.39
N VAL A 32 -18.51 -18.87 -5.24
CA VAL A 32 -17.99 -19.28 -6.54
C VAL A 32 -16.51 -18.96 -6.69
N LEU A 33 -15.80 -19.89 -7.31
CA LEU A 33 -14.42 -19.70 -7.74
C LEU A 33 -14.40 -18.64 -8.85
N ILE A 34 -13.60 -17.60 -8.68
CA ILE A 34 -13.35 -16.60 -9.72
C ILE A 34 -12.17 -17.04 -10.59
N LYS A 35 -11.03 -17.33 -9.97
CA LYS A 35 -9.80 -17.75 -10.66
C LYS A 35 -8.87 -18.48 -9.68
N ALA A 36 -8.14 -19.47 -10.18
CA ALA A 36 -7.09 -20.16 -9.43
C ALA A 36 -5.83 -19.28 -9.31
N ILE A 37 -5.92 -18.25 -8.46
CA ILE A 37 -4.86 -17.27 -8.24
C ILE A 37 -4.85 -16.80 -6.78
N GLU A 38 -3.66 -16.63 -6.20
CA GLU A 38 -3.51 -16.06 -4.85
C GLU A 38 -3.66 -14.52 -4.92
N ALA A 39 -4.88 -14.03 -4.78
CA ALA A 39 -5.15 -12.59 -4.73
C ALA A 39 -4.77 -12.00 -3.35
N LYS A 40 -4.06 -10.87 -3.37
CA LYS A 40 -3.69 -10.09 -2.17
C LYS A 40 -4.11 -8.63 -2.31
N ASN A 41 -4.32 -7.95 -1.18
CA ASN A 41 -4.61 -6.52 -1.13
C ASN A 41 -5.84 -6.08 -1.96
N LEU A 42 -6.93 -6.86 -1.86
CA LEU A 42 -8.20 -6.60 -2.54
C LEU A 42 -8.73 -5.19 -2.24
N THR A 43 -8.88 -4.39 -3.28
CA THR A 43 -9.26 -2.97 -3.21
C THR A 43 -10.34 -2.67 -4.24
N LEU A 44 -11.47 -2.09 -3.83
CA LEU A 44 -12.47 -1.59 -4.78
C LEU A 44 -11.97 -0.30 -5.43
N PHE A 45 -12.02 -0.24 -6.76
CA PHE A 45 -11.70 0.97 -7.51
C PHE A 45 -12.52 1.00 -8.82
N LYS A 46 -13.25 2.11 -9.05
CA LYS A 46 -14.09 2.32 -10.24
C LYS A 46 -14.97 1.12 -10.62
N GLY A 47 -15.61 0.50 -9.63
CA GLY A 47 -16.55 -0.61 -9.84
C GLY A 47 -15.90 -1.98 -10.08
N SER A 48 -14.58 -2.09 -10.07
CA SER A 48 -13.87 -3.39 -10.13
C SER A 48 -13.03 -3.62 -8.88
N VAL A 49 -12.78 -4.88 -8.55
CA VAL A 49 -11.87 -5.25 -7.46
C VAL A 49 -10.48 -5.42 -8.03
N TYR A 50 -9.56 -4.56 -7.60
CA TYR A 50 -8.14 -4.63 -7.93
C TYR A 50 -7.38 -5.40 -6.86
N PHE A 51 -6.36 -6.13 -7.26
CA PHE A 51 -5.54 -6.92 -6.37
C PHE A 51 -4.15 -7.16 -6.95
N SER A 52 -3.20 -7.44 -6.06
CA SER A 52 -1.88 -7.92 -6.45
C SER A 52 -1.90 -9.45 -6.50
N ALA A 53 -1.35 -10.05 -7.56
CA ALA A 53 -1.21 -11.49 -7.67
C ALA A 53 0.00 -11.90 -8.50
N ASN A 54 0.47 -13.13 -8.28
CA ASN A 54 1.58 -13.73 -9.02
C ASN A 54 1.08 -15.06 -9.61
N GLU A 55 0.91 -15.10 -10.94
CA GLU A 55 0.25 -16.25 -11.59
C GLU A 55 1.17 -17.47 -11.69
N ASN A 56 2.48 -17.28 -11.82
CA ASN A 56 3.43 -18.35 -12.09
C ASN A 56 4.53 -18.51 -11.04
N TYR A 57 4.52 -17.72 -9.97
CA TYR A 57 5.55 -17.68 -8.92
C TYR A 57 6.97 -17.42 -9.43
N THR A 58 7.14 -17.10 -10.71
CA THR A 58 8.42 -16.80 -11.37
C THR A 58 8.52 -15.34 -11.79
N THR A 59 7.39 -14.64 -11.85
CA THR A 59 7.31 -13.19 -12.05
C THR A 59 7.05 -12.49 -10.72
N GLY A 60 7.22 -11.17 -10.68
CA GLY A 60 6.78 -10.38 -9.53
C GLY A 60 5.27 -10.41 -9.32
N TYR A 61 4.82 -9.78 -8.24
CA TYR A 61 3.40 -9.45 -8.12
C TYR A 61 3.00 -8.43 -9.20
N GLU A 62 1.92 -8.71 -9.91
CA GLU A 62 1.31 -7.87 -10.92
C GLU A 62 -0.02 -7.30 -10.42
N ILE A 63 -0.53 -6.26 -11.07
CA ILE A 63 -1.85 -5.71 -10.76
C ILE A 63 -2.91 -6.33 -11.66
N TRP A 64 -3.89 -6.95 -11.02
CA TRP A 64 -5.04 -7.61 -11.63
C TRP A 64 -6.32 -6.87 -11.24
N LYS A 65 -7.37 -7.05 -12.04
CA LYS A 65 -8.73 -6.66 -11.69
C LYS A 65 -9.73 -7.79 -11.95
N THR A 66 -10.84 -7.75 -11.24
CA THR A 66 -12.01 -8.61 -11.47
C THR A 66 -13.31 -7.81 -11.31
N ASP A 67 -14.31 -8.16 -12.12
CA ASP A 67 -15.71 -7.75 -11.94
C ASP A 67 -16.51 -8.79 -11.11
N GLY A 68 -15.82 -9.81 -10.57
CA GLY A 68 -16.42 -10.93 -9.87
C GLY A 68 -16.79 -12.10 -10.78
N THR A 69 -16.38 -12.10 -12.05
CA THR A 69 -16.52 -13.22 -12.97
C THR A 69 -15.15 -13.75 -13.42
N PRO A 70 -15.04 -15.04 -13.79
CA PRO A 70 -13.80 -15.56 -14.37
C PRO A 70 -13.36 -14.80 -15.63
N ALA A 71 -14.30 -14.46 -16.52
CA ALA A 71 -14.01 -13.76 -17.77
C ALA A 71 -13.54 -12.32 -17.58
N GLY A 72 -14.11 -11.60 -16.59
CA GLY A 72 -13.69 -10.25 -16.22
C GLY A 72 -12.44 -10.20 -15.33
N THR A 73 -11.82 -11.34 -15.03
CA THR A 73 -10.61 -11.41 -14.22
C THR A 73 -9.37 -11.36 -15.09
N VAL A 74 -8.78 -10.17 -15.20
CA VAL A 74 -7.70 -9.88 -16.15
C VAL A 74 -6.53 -9.16 -15.50
N LYS A 75 -5.33 -9.41 -16.02
CA LYS A 75 -4.12 -8.66 -15.69
C LYS A 75 -4.23 -7.26 -16.31
N VAL A 76 -4.09 -6.22 -15.50
CA VAL A 76 -4.25 -4.82 -15.95
C VAL A 76 -2.90 -4.21 -16.27
N LEU A 77 -1.90 -4.53 -15.46
CA LEU A 77 -0.59 -3.94 -15.56
C LEU A 77 0.50 -4.97 -15.31
N ASN A 78 1.43 -5.06 -16.26
CA ASN A 78 2.70 -5.70 -16.01
C ASN A 78 3.57 -4.72 -15.21
N VAL A 79 3.73 -5.00 -13.93
CA VAL A 79 4.57 -4.18 -13.06
C VAL A 79 6.01 -4.60 -13.31
N PRO A 80 6.93 -3.67 -13.69
CA PRO A 80 8.33 -4.02 -13.81
C PRO A 80 8.79 -4.54 -12.45
N TRP A 81 9.27 -5.78 -12.44
CA TRP A 81 9.72 -6.44 -11.23
C TRP A 81 11.10 -6.99 -11.48
N GLN A 82 12.05 -6.49 -10.69
CA GLN A 82 13.33 -7.16 -10.55
C GLN A 82 13.20 -8.18 -9.41
N PRO A 83 13.55 -9.46 -9.66
CA PRO A 83 13.70 -10.39 -8.55
C PRO A 83 14.67 -9.79 -7.55
N LEU A 84 14.27 -9.76 -6.28
CA LEU A 84 15.27 -9.69 -5.23
C LEU A 84 16.06 -10.99 -5.39
N GLU A 85 17.22 -10.95 -6.05
CA GLU A 85 18.19 -12.04 -5.96
C GLU A 85 18.31 -12.42 -4.47
N ASP A 86 18.49 -13.71 -4.21
CA ASP A 86 18.38 -14.34 -2.90
C ASP A 86 19.45 -13.84 -1.90
N ILE A 87 19.36 -12.55 -1.53
CA ILE A 87 20.36 -11.82 -0.75
C ILE A 87 20.21 -12.15 0.74
N PHE A 88 19.15 -12.86 1.12
CA PHE A 88 18.89 -13.27 2.51
C PHE A 88 18.49 -14.75 2.68
N GLY A 89 18.57 -15.60 1.64
CA GLY A 89 18.11 -17.00 1.73
C GLY A 89 16.59 -17.14 1.87
N TYR A 90 15.85 -16.04 1.66
CA TYR A 90 14.39 -15.98 1.73
C TYR A 90 13.89 -15.85 0.31
N GLY A 91 13.42 -16.98 -0.25
CA GLY A 91 12.83 -17.06 -1.58
C GLY A 91 11.97 -15.83 -1.92
N ILE A 92 12.31 -15.26 -3.07
CA ILE A 92 11.61 -14.23 -3.84
C ILE A 92 10.14 -14.04 -3.44
N SER A 93 9.75 -12.78 -3.25
CA SER A 93 8.35 -12.30 -3.21
C SER A 93 7.65 -12.16 -1.83
N ARG A 94 8.31 -11.53 -0.85
CA ARG A 94 7.64 -11.02 0.37
C ARG A 94 7.33 -9.53 0.38
N ALA A 95 7.78 -8.79 -0.64
CA ALA A 95 7.44 -7.38 -0.75
C ALA A 95 5.93 -7.23 -0.89
N LYS A 96 5.30 -6.72 0.17
CA LYS A 96 3.88 -6.42 0.18
C LYS A 96 3.65 -5.27 -0.79
N ILE A 97 2.99 -5.53 -1.93
CA ILE A 97 2.39 -4.45 -2.72
C ILE A 97 1.33 -3.80 -1.84
N VAL A 98 1.45 -2.50 -1.61
CA VAL A 98 0.38 -1.72 -0.99
C VAL A 98 -0.53 -1.26 -2.12
N LEU A 99 -1.85 -1.42 -1.97
CA LEU A 99 -2.82 -0.83 -2.89
C LEU A 99 -3.65 0.19 -2.11
N LYS A 100 -3.82 1.38 -2.68
CA LYS A 100 -4.68 2.43 -2.14
C LYS A 100 -5.48 3.08 -3.26
N ALA A 101 -6.81 2.99 -3.17
CA ALA A 101 -7.69 3.73 -4.05
C ALA A 101 -7.98 5.13 -3.49
N THR A 102 -8.06 6.08 -4.41
CA THR A 102 -8.76 7.37 -4.29
C THR A 102 -9.95 7.36 -5.25
N ASP A 103 -10.71 8.45 -5.33
CA ASP A 103 -11.87 8.52 -6.23
C ASP A 103 -11.47 8.29 -7.70
N ASN A 104 -10.31 8.84 -8.10
CA ASN A 104 -9.91 8.83 -9.50
C ASN A 104 -8.74 7.91 -9.85
N LEU A 105 -7.91 7.55 -8.86
CA LEU A 105 -6.66 6.81 -9.08
C LEU A 105 -6.48 5.66 -8.10
N LEU A 106 -5.86 4.60 -8.57
CA LEU A 106 -5.31 3.53 -7.75
C LEU A 106 -3.79 3.70 -7.67
N TYR A 107 -3.29 3.82 -6.45
CA TYR A 107 -1.87 3.90 -6.14
C TYR A 107 -1.36 2.54 -5.66
N PHE A 108 -0.12 2.23 -6.04
CA PHE A 108 0.52 1.01 -5.59
C PHE A 108 2.03 1.12 -5.54
N THR A 109 2.65 0.23 -4.77
CA THR A 109 4.11 0.11 -4.69
C THR A 109 4.62 -0.92 -5.69
N ALA A 110 5.75 -0.60 -6.34
CA ALA A 110 6.45 -1.51 -7.23
C ALA A 110 7.96 -1.37 -7.05
N ASN A 111 8.73 -2.42 -7.31
CA ASN A 111 10.19 -2.41 -7.27
C ASN A 111 10.78 -2.56 -8.66
N ASN A 112 11.52 -1.54 -9.08
CA ASN A 112 12.33 -1.60 -10.30
C ASN A 112 13.82 -1.85 -10.01
N ASP A 113 14.25 -1.82 -8.75
CA ASP A 113 15.63 -1.97 -8.32
C ASP A 113 15.71 -2.55 -6.88
N PHE A 114 16.86 -3.09 -6.51
CA PHE A 114 17.12 -3.78 -5.25
C PHE A 114 16.76 -2.90 -4.04
N LEU A 115 15.76 -3.35 -3.26
CA LEU A 115 15.20 -2.66 -2.08
C LEU A 115 14.61 -1.26 -2.34
N LYS A 116 14.58 -0.79 -3.58
CA LYS A 116 13.98 0.49 -3.96
C LYS A 116 12.58 0.27 -4.44
N PHE A 117 11.64 0.58 -3.56
CA PHE A 117 10.23 0.60 -3.88
C PHE A 117 9.82 2.01 -4.22
N GLU A 118 9.09 2.13 -5.31
CA GLU A 118 8.64 3.41 -5.86
C GLU A 118 7.11 3.47 -5.85
N LEU A 119 6.60 4.69 -5.87
CA LEU A 119 5.18 4.95 -5.98
C LEU A 119 4.73 4.99 -7.44
N TRP A 120 3.76 4.13 -7.76
CA TRP A 120 3.09 4.06 -9.04
C TRP A 120 1.61 4.39 -8.89
N ARG A 121 0.97 4.77 -10.01
CA ARG A 121 -0.48 4.93 -10.08
C ARG A 121 -1.05 4.43 -11.39
N THR A 122 -2.35 4.14 -11.40
CA THR A 122 -3.15 3.88 -12.60
C THR A 122 -4.53 4.52 -12.46
N ASP A 123 -5.14 4.90 -13.58
CA ASP A 123 -6.55 5.31 -13.66
C ASP A 123 -7.50 4.13 -13.95
N GLY A 124 -6.97 2.91 -14.03
CA GLY A 124 -7.67 1.68 -14.40
C GLY A 124 -7.38 1.19 -15.83
N THR A 125 -6.60 1.96 -16.60
CA THR A 125 -6.10 1.60 -17.93
C THR A 125 -4.61 1.27 -17.89
N SER A 126 -4.15 0.49 -18.87
CA SER A 126 -2.72 0.17 -19.02
C SER A 126 -1.90 1.41 -19.40
N THR A 127 -2.46 2.33 -20.19
CA THR A 127 -1.80 3.58 -20.62
C THR A 127 -1.72 4.63 -19.51
N GLY A 128 -2.71 4.67 -18.62
CA GLY A 128 -2.73 5.58 -17.48
C GLY A 128 -1.90 5.09 -16.29
N ALA A 129 -1.21 3.95 -16.45
CA ALA A 129 -0.36 3.36 -15.44
C ALA A 129 1.10 3.81 -15.60
N PHE A 130 1.63 4.53 -14.62
CA PHE A 130 3.02 4.99 -14.66
C PHE A 130 3.57 5.32 -13.27
N LYS A 131 4.90 5.39 -13.20
CA LYS A 131 5.67 5.79 -12.02
C LYS A 131 5.55 7.29 -11.77
N LEU A 132 5.24 7.69 -10.53
CA LEU A 132 5.07 9.11 -10.19
C LEU A 132 6.36 9.87 -9.96
N LYS A 133 7.32 9.29 -9.25
CA LYS A 133 8.63 9.92 -9.01
C LYS A 133 9.60 8.89 -8.46
N ASP A 134 10.89 9.18 -8.57
CA ASP A 134 11.94 8.44 -7.85
C ASP A 134 11.90 8.86 -6.38
N VAL A 135 10.96 8.27 -5.64
CA VAL A 135 10.80 8.45 -4.20
C VAL A 135 10.94 7.08 -3.57
N GLU A 136 12.05 6.90 -2.87
CA GLU A 136 12.36 5.67 -2.16
C GLU A 136 11.45 5.51 -0.95
N LEU A 137 10.63 4.45 -0.98
CA LEU A 137 9.81 4.06 0.15
C LEU A 137 10.64 3.30 1.17
N TYR A 138 10.26 3.40 2.45
CA TYR A 138 10.98 2.75 3.52
C TYR A 138 10.85 1.22 3.43
N PHE A 139 12.00 0.53 3.42
CA PHE A 139 12.07 -0.92 3.49
C PHE A 139 12.59 -1.36 4.86
N ASP A 140 11.71 -1.98 5.65
CA ASP A 140 12.09 -2.54 6.94
C ASP A 140 12.81 -3.89 6.73
N ARG A 141 14.11 -3.90 6.96
CA ARG A 141 14.96 -5.11 6.83
C ARG A 141 14.70 -6.15 7.92
N THR A 142 14.12 -5.76 9.06
CA THR A 142 13.86 -6.67 10.18
C THR A 142 12.66 -7.58 9.88
N ILE A 143 11.67 -7.06 9.16
CA ILE A 143 10.47 -7.81 8.74
C ILE A 143 10.39 -8.06 7.24
N LEU A 144 11.39 -7.60 6.48
CA LEU A 144 11.53 -7.72 5.02
C LEU A 144 10.31 -7.23 4.25
N ARG A 145 9.81 -6.04 4.60
CA ARG A 145 8.60 -5.45 4.00
C ARG A 145 8.78 -3.97 3.73
N VAL A 146 8.11 -3.51 2.68
CA VAL A 146 7.85 -2.08 2.48
C VAL A 146 6.87 -1.66 3.57
N ASP A 147 7.31 -0.74 4.41
CA ASP A 147 6.44 -0.03 5.34
C ASP A 147 6.12 1.31 4.68
N ALA A 148 5.12 1.29 3.79
CA ALA A 148 4.59 2.47 3.14
C ALA A 148 3.16 2.66 3.61
N ASP A 149 2.92 3.71 4.39
CA ASP A 149 1.58 4.04 4.84
C ASP A 149 0.92 5.00 3.86
N PHE A 150 -0.20 4.56 3.29
CA PHE A 150 -0.98 5.33 2.32
C PHE A 150 -2.30 5.76 2.95
N ILE A 151 -2.43 7.05 3.21
CA ILE A 151 -3.70 7.69 3.61
C ILE A 151 -4.13 8.67 2.53
N SER A 152 -5.42 8.97 2.45
CA SER A 152 -5.95 9.84 1.39
C SER A 152 -7.13 10.64 1.89
N GLU A 153 -7.28 11.84 1.36
CA GLU A 153 -8.46 12.68 1.51
C GLU A 153 -8.83 13.23 0.13
N GLY A 154 -10.02 12.86 -0.36
CA GLY A 154 -10.40 13.04 -1.77
C GLY A 154 -9.39 12.38 -2.72
N ASN A 155 -8.91 13.15 -3.70
CA ASN A 155 -7.95 12.67 -4.70
C ASN A 155 -6.48 12.82 -4.31
N THR A 156 -6.17 13.37 -3.13
CA THR A 156 -4.79 13.52 -2.67
C THR A 156 -4.38 12.30 -1.86
N LEU A 157 -3.31 11.64 -2.29
CA LEU A 157 -2.62 10.63 -1.49
C LEU A 157 -1.54 11.30 -0.64
N TYR A 158 -1.46 10.90 0.62
CA TYR A 158 -0.33 11.20 1.51
C TYR A 158 0.37 9.90 1.87
N PHE A 159 1.70 9.92 1.84
CA PHE A 159 2.49 8.73 2.07
C PHE A 159 3.82 9.02 2.72
N SER A 160 4.29 8.07 3.53
CA SER A 160 5.62 8.07 4.09
C SER A 160 6.64 7.49 3.09
N ALA A 161 7.82 8.09 3.07
CA ALA A 161 8.98 7.68 2.30
C ALA A 161 10.23 7.88 3.16
N VAL A 162 11.38 7.37 2.72
CA VAL A 162 12.65 7.41 3.48
C VAL A 162 12.95 8.83 3.96
N TYR A 163 12.86 9.82 3.08
CA TYR A 163 13.26 11.20 3.36
C TYR A 163 12.12 12.14 3.78
N GLY A 164 10.90 11.63 3.95
CA GLY A 164 9.80 12.48 4.38
C GLY A 164 8.41 11.93 4.16
N VAL A 165 7.44 12.74 4.55
CA VAL A 165 6.05 12.54 4.18
C VAL A 165 5.77 13.39 2.96
N PHE A 166 5.17 12.75 1.95
CA PHE A 166 4.85 13.33 0.66
C PHE A 166 3.34 13.43 0.49
N LYS A 167 2.93 14.31 -0.43
CA LYS A 167 1.59 14.33 -1.00
C LYS A 167 1.66 14.21 -2.51
N THR A 168 0.61 13.65 -3.12
CA THR A 168 0.46 13.59 -4.58
C THR A 168 -1.00 13.64 -4.99
N ASP A 169 -1.26 14.33 -6.11
CA ASP A 169 -2.52 14.30 -6.85
C ASP A 169 -2.51 13.26 -8.00
N GLY A 170 -1.43 12.49 -8.10
CA GLY A 170 -1.21 11.52 -9.17
C GLY A 170 -0.54 12.08 -10.42
N SER A 171 -0.02 13.31 -10.37
CA SER A 171 0.87 13.89 -11.39
C SER A 171 2.33 13.95 -10.90
N LEU A 172 3.28 13.98 -11.83
CA LEU A 172 4.71 14.15 -11.50
C LEU A 172 4.96 15.47 -10.74
N SER A 173 4.31 16.55 -11.20
CA SER A 173 4.44 17.90 -10.63
C SER A 173 3.75 18.06 -9.29
N GLY A 174 2.59 17.42 -9.09
CA GLY A 174 1.84 17.45 -7.83
C GLY A 174 2.40 16.49 -6.78
N THR A 175 3.41 15.69 -7.11
CA THR A 175 4.12 14.83 -6.16
C THR A 175 5.23 15.62 -5.45
N THR A 176 4.93 16.09 -4.23
CA THR A 176 5.78 17.01 -3.46
C THR A 176 5.94 16.57 -2.01
N THR A 177 7.07 16.89 -1.40
CA THR A 177 7.28 16.72 0.04
C THR A 177 6.33 17.63 0.83
N LEU A 178 5.60 17.04 1.79
CA LEU A 178 4.79 17.78 2.75
C LEU A 178 5.62 18.25 3.95
N PHE A 179 6.46 17.35 4.49
CA PHE A 179 7.49 17.68 5.47
C PHE A 179 8.61 16.62 5.47
N PRO A 180 9.85 17.00 5.78
CA PRO A 180 10.98 16.07 5.79
C PRO A 180 10.91 15.08 6.96
N ASN A 181 11.51 13.91 6.76
CA ASN A 181 11.80 12.96 7.84
C ASN A 181 13.13 13.36 8.47
N GLN A 182 13.17 13.48 9.80
CA GLN A 182 14.37 13.92 10.52
C GLN A 182 15.44 12.83 10.55
N ASP A 183 15.02 11.56 10.55
CA ASP A 183 15.93 10.40 10.51
C ASP A 183 15.46 9.42 9.42
N PRO A 184 16.20 9.26 8.31
CA PRO A 184 15.82 8.37 7.22
C PRO A 184 15.78 6.89 7.61
N TYR A 185 16.36 6.51 8.75
CA TYR A 185 16.31 5.16 9.30
C TYR A 185 15.13 4.94 10.26
N LYS A 186 14.30 5.96 10.50
CA LYS A 186 13.10 5.87 11.34
C LYS A 186 11.88 6.15 10.50
N HIS A 187 11.04 5.13 10.33
CA HIS A 187 9.82 5.26 9.57
C HIS A 187 8.83 6.23 10.23
N VAL A 188 8.24 7.13 9.44
CA VAL A 188 7.11 7.95 9.88
C VAL A 188 5.83 7.19 9.57
N LYS A 189 5.12 6.76 10.61
CA LYS A 189 3.88 6.01 10.46
C LYS A 189 2.69 6.96 10.27
N LEU A 190 1.95 6.82 9.17
CA LEU A 190 0.72 7.59 8.95
C LEU A 190 -0.50 6.79 9.42
N HIS A 191 -1.29 7.36 10.31
CA HIS A 191 -2.46 6.67 10.87
C HIS A 191 -3.75 7.01 10.12
N THR A 192 -4.03 8.31 9.97
CA THR A 192 -5.25 8.79 9.31
C THR A 192 -5.13 10.27 8.95
N ILE A 193 -6.06 10.75 8.13
CA ILE A 193 -6.29 12.16 7.85
C ILE A 193 -7.77 12.47 8.10
N ILE A 194 -8.04 13.56 8.80
CA ILE A 194 -9.39 14.03 9.11
C ILE A 194 -9.42 15.53 8.90
N ASN A 195 -10.22 15.99 7.94
CA ASN A 195 -10.44 17.41 7.63
C ASN A 195 -9.11 18.17 7.47
N GLY A 196 -8.22 17.66 6.62
CA GLY A 196 -6.91 18.27 6.36
C GLY A 196 -5.88 18.11 7.49
N THR A 197 -6.19 17.40 8.57
CA THR A 197 -5.23 17.11 9.65
C THR A 197 -4.75 15.66 9.58
N ILE A 198 -3.46 15.48 9.31
CA ILE A 198 -2.81 14.16 9.35
C ILE A 198 -2.43 13.82 10.78
N TYR A 199 -2.75 12.61 11.22
CA TYR A 199 -2.30 12.02 12.48
C TYR A 199 -1.24 10.97 12.18
N LEU A 200 -0.08 11.11 12.83
CA LEU A 200 1.10 10.31 12.53
C LEU A 200 1.90 9.98 13.78
N SER A 201 2.73 8.95 13.70
CA SER A 201 3.78 8.67 14.68
C SER A 201 5.15 8.78 14.04
N ARG A 202 6.10 9.40 14.74
CA ARG A 202 7.51 9.47 14.31
C ARG A 202 8.44 9.39 15.51
N TRP A 203 9.67 8.97 15.25
CA TRP A 203 10.75 9.06 16.22
C TRP A 203 11.06 10.54 16.52
N ASP A 204 11.23 10.86 17.79
CA ASP A 204 11.60 12.20 18.26
C ASP A 204 12.78 12.08 19.21
N GLU A 205 13.85 12.82 18.91
CA GLU A 205 15.08 12.89 19.70
C GLU A 205 15.22 14.17 20.52
N GLU A 206 14.36 15.17 20.26
CA GLU A 206 14.42 16.53 20.80
C GLU A 206 13.70 16.66 22.15
N THR A 207 12.99 15.62 22.59
CA THR A 207 12.28 15.61 23.87
C THR A 207 13.00 14.77 24.92
N ASP A 208 12.77 15.09 26.20
CA ASP A 208 13.27 14.31 27.37
C ASP A 208 12.81 12.84 27.39
N LYS A 209 11.96 12.43 26.43
CA LYS A 209 11.48 11.07 26.23
C LYS A 209 11.72 10.64 24.78
N LYS A 210 12.99 10.39 24.44
CA LYS A 210 13.39 9.87 23.12
C LYS A 210 12.58 8.63 22.76
N GLY A 211 11.91 8.64 21.61
CA GLY A 211 11.02 7.54 21.23
C GLY A 211 10.01 7.90 20.15
N TYR A 212 9.18 6.92 19.78
CA TYR A 212 8.04 7.15 18.90
C TYR A 212 6.93 7.90 19.63
N ASN A 213 6.57 9.06 19.11
CA ASN A 213 5.53 9.94 19.65
C ASN A 213 4.45 10.22 18.60
N VAL A 214 3.27 10.67 19.05
CA VAL A 214 2.12 10.95 18.18
C VAL A 214 2.00 12.45 17.91
N TYR A 215 1.87 12.80 16.64
CA TYR A 215 1.76 14.17 16.15
C TYR A 215 0.54 14.33 15.26
N LYS A 216 0.14 15.59 15.11
CA LYS A 216 -0.77 16.05 14.08
C LYS A 216 -0.10 17.08 13.20
N LYS A 217 -0.45 17.06 11.93
CA LYS A 217 0.00 18.00 10.92
C LYS A 217 -1.21 18.50 10.15
N ASP A 218 -1.59 19.75 10.41
CA ASP A 218 -2.51 20.47 9.54
C ASP A 218 -1.78 20.80 8.23
N ILE A 219 -2.34 20.36 7.10
CA ILE A 219 -1.74 20.53 5.77
C ILE A 219 -1.64 21.99 5.33
N ALA A 220 -2.45 22.89 5.91
CA ALA A 220 -2.43 24.32 5.61
C ALA A 220 -1.38 25.08 6.43
N LEU A 221 -0.89 24.48 7.53
CA LEU A 221 0.09 25.10 8.41
C LEU A 221 1.50 24.57 8.13
N ALA A 222 2.53 25.34 8.46
CA ALA A 222 3.92 24.92 8.29
C ALA A 222 4.39 23.91 9.35
N THR A 223 3.80 23.94 10.55
CA THR A 223 4.31 23.20 11.72
C THR A 223 3.66 21.83 11.90
N VAL A 224 4.42 20.89 12.47
CA VAL A 224 3.93 19.60 13.00
C VAL A 224 3.82 19.78 14.51
N VAL A 225 2.68 19.39 15.11
CA VAL A 225 2.37 19.67 16.52
C VAL A 225 2.13 18.35 17.26
N PRO A 226 2.67 18.14 18.46
CA PRO A 226 2.34 16.96 19.27
C PRO A 226 0.85 16.94 19.63
N VAL A 227 0.20 15.77 19.57
CA VAL A 227 -1.25 15.64 19.90
C VAL A 227 -1.44 15.40 21.39
N ALA A 228 -0.61 14.53 21.97
CA ALA A 228 -0.49 14.24 23.39
C ALA A 228 0.81 13.44 23.60
N ARG A 229 1.53 13.67 24.72
CA ARG A 229 2.56 12.72 25.18
C ARG A 229 1.81 11.46 25.60
N LEU A 230 1.97 10.35 24.87
CA LEU A 230 1.64 9.04 25.41
C LEU A 230 2.66 8.79 26.52
N PHE A 231 2.26 9.01 27.76
CA PHE A 231 3.04 8.55 28.90
C PHE A 231 3.08 7.03 28.82
N ALA A 232 4.22 6.45 28.44
CA ALA A 232 4.65 5.25 29.12
C ALA A 232 5.00 5.71 30.54
N GLU A 233 4.08 5.51 31.48
CA GLU A 233 4.47 5.36 32.86
C GLU A 233 5.41 4.16 32.94
N ASN A 234 6.48 4.33 33.70
CA ASN A 234 7.53 3.34 33.89
C ASN A 234 6.92 1.97 34.19
N ILE A 235 7.33 0.95 33.45
CA ILE A 235 7.38 -0.38 34.01
C ILE A 235 8.82 -0.52 34.50
N ASP A 236 9.00 -0.34 35.80
CA ASP A 236 10.21 -0.71 36.54
C ASP A 236 10.47 -2.23 36.44
#